data_AF-A0A1M5XHE5-F1
#
_entry.id   AF-A0A1M5XHE5-F1
#
_cell.length_a   1.000
_cell.length_b   1.000
_cell.length_c   1.000
_cell.angle_alpha   90.00
_cell.angle_beta   90.00
_cell.angle_gamma   90.00
#
_symmetry.space_group_name_H-M   'P 1'
#
loop_
_entity.id
_entity.type
_entity.pdbx_description
1 polymer ?
#
loop_
_entity_poly.entity_id
_entity_poly.type
_entity_poly.pdbx_seq_one_letter_code
_entity_poly.pdbx_strand_id
1 'polypeptide(L)'
;MNKNNLYSLLDLIREKPHLYIGDKHLSALYYTINGYQLYVLNNQVNDNLIPEWSSFHDFVSVQLNYSESTWGYRTMILETCNFDEEKAFIEFYRLFDLFRKT
;
A
#
# COMPACT_ATOMS: atom_id res chain seq x y z
N MET A 1 -2.77 17.99 -9.35
CA MET A 1 -3.00 16.67 -8.74
C MET A 1 -4.31 16.71 -7.97
N ASN A 2 -5.16 15.70 -8.15
CA ASN A 2 -6.41 15.58 -7.39
C ASN A 2 -6.05 15.41 -5.90
N LYS A 3 -6.52 16.32 -5.03
CA LYS A 3 -6.12 16.35 -3.61
C LYS A 3 -6.70 15.19 -2.78
N ASN A 4 -7.63 14.42 -3.35
CA ASN A 4 -8.37 13.36 -2.68
C ASN A 4 -8.26 12.06 -3.49
N ASN A 5 -7.11 11.40 -3.44
CA ASN A 5 -6.90 10.08 -4.03
C ASN A 5 -6.20 9.14 -3.04
N LEU A 6 -5.96 7.89 -3.45
CA LEU A 6 -5.31 6.89 -2.60
C LEU A 6 -3.97 7.39 -2.03
N TYR A 7 -3.16 8.07 -2.84
CA TYR A 7 -1.82 8.52 -2.39
C TYR A 7 -1.92 9.59 -1.30
N SER A 8 -2.89 10.48 -1.43
CA SER A 8 -3.16 11.49 -0.40
C SER A 8 -3.68 10.83 0.89
N LEU A 9 -4.51 9.79 0.78
CA LEU A 9 -4.95 8.98 1.93
C LEU A 9 -3.78 8.24 2.60
N LEU A 10 -2.90 7.63 1.81
CA LEU A 10 -1.71 6.94 2.32
C LEU A 10 -0.76 7.90 3.05
N ASP A 11 -0.59 9.13 2.55
CA ASP A 11 0.20 10.17 3.20
C ASP A 11 -0.43 10.59 4.55
N LEU A 12 -1.77 10.71 4.63
CA LEU A 12 -2.48 10.99 5.90
C LEU A 12 -2.35 9.85 6.91
N ILE A 13 -2.51 8.60 6.47
CA ILE A 13 -2.36 7.43 7.34
C ILE A 13 -0.92 7.32 7.84
N ARG A 14 0.09 7.65 7.01
CA ARG A 14 1.50 7.66 7.40
C ARG A 14 1.76 8.63 8.54
N GLU A 15 1.19 9.83 8.46
CA GLU A 15 1.37 10.88 9.48
C GLU A 15 0.66 10.54 10.79
N LYS A 16 -0.54 9.95 10.72
CA LYS A 16 -1.40 9.70 11.89
C LYS A 16 -2.03 8.31 11.87
N PRO A 17 -1.23 7.22 11.92
CA PRO A 17 -1.77 5.86 11.77
C PRO A 17 -2.83 5.52 12.82
N HIS A 18 -2.64 5.97 14.05
CA HIS A 18 -3.58 5.73 15.15
C HIS A 18 -4.99 6.29 14.90
N LEU A 19 -5.10 7.38 14.13
CA LEU A 19 -6.38 8.02 13.85
C LEU A 19 -7.19 7.27 12.79
N TYR A 20 -6.50 6.67 11.82
CA TYR A 20 -7.16 6.11 10.63
C TYR A 20 -7.24 4.59 10.65
N ILE A 21 -6.23 3.92 11.21
CA ILE A 21 -6.11 2.46 11.21
C ILE A 21 -5.80 1.87 12.60
N GLY A 22 -5.83 2.69 13.65
CA GLY A 22 -5.65 2.29 15.06
C GLY A 22 -4.19 2.20 15.52
N ASP A 23 -3.31 1.59 14.73
CA ASP A 23 -1.86 1.55 14.99
C ASP A 23 -1.08 1.27 13.70
N LYS A 24 0.25 1.25 13.76
CA LYS A 24 1.16 0.90 12.65
C LYS A 24 1.09 -0.60 12.33
N HIS A 25 -0.01 -1.03 11.73
CA HIS A 25 -0.22 -2.40 11.26
C HIS A 25 -0.36 -2.43 9.74
N LEU A 26 0.52 -3.17 9.07
CA LEU A 26 0.44 -3.36 7.62
C LEU A 26 -0.88 -4.02 7.22
N SER A 27 -1.37 -4.99 7.98
CA SER A 27 -2.65 -5.63 7.70
C SER A 27 -3.82 -4.64 7.77
N ALA A 28 -3.86 -3.76 8.76
CA ALA A 28 -4.91 -2.75 8.88
C ALA A 28 -4.85 -1.74 7.71
N LEU A 29 -3.64 -1.31 7.34
CA LEU A 29 -3.41 -0.49 6.16
C LEU A 29 -3.88 -1.17 4.87
N TYR A 30 -3.53 -2.44 4.67
CA TYR A 30 -3.92 -3.24 3.52
C TYR A 30 -5.44 -3.34 3.35
N TYR A 31 -6.16 -3.63 4.43
CA TYR A 31 -7.63 -3.69 4.38
C TYR A 31 -8.26 -2.33 4.08
N THR A 32 -7.67 -1.25 4.59
CA THR A 32 -8.11 0.13 4.29
C THR A 32 -7.94 0.45 2.80
N ILE A 33 -6.80 0.10 2.21
CA ILE A 33 -6.53 0.27 0.77
C ILE A 33 -7.55 -0.53 -0.06
N ASN A 34 -7.78 -1.79 0.29
CA ASN A 34 -8.76 -2.63 -0.42
C ASN A 34 -10.17 -2.05 -0.36
N GLY A 35 -10.58 -1.49 0.79
CA GLY A 35 -11.87 -0.80 0.93
C GLY A 35 -11.97 0.42 0.01
N TYR A 36 -10.91 1.22 -0.07
CA TYR A 36 -10.83 2.35 -1.01
C TYR A 36 -10.92 1.88 -2.47
N GLN A 37 -10.17 0.85 -2.86
CA GLN A 37 -10.18 0.30 -4.22
C GLN A 37 -11.57 -0.23 -4.60
N LEU A 38 -12.25 -0.89 -3.66
CA LEU A 38 -13.64 -1.34 -3.85
C LEU A 38 -14.60 -0.17 -4.06
N TYR A 39 -14.45 0.92 -3.31
CA TYR A 39 -15.24 2.14 -3.51
C TYR A 39 -15.00 2.74 -4.90
N VAL A 40 -13.73 2.87 -5.32
CA VAL A 40 -13.36 3.39 -6.64
C VAL A 40 -13.97 2.56 -7.76
N LEU A 41 -13.84 1.23 -7.67
CA LEU A 41 -14.39 0.28 -8.64
C LEU A 41 -15.91 0.39 -8.76
N ASN A 42 -16.63 0.38 -7.62
CA ASN A 42 -18.09 0.39 -7.61
C ASN A 42 -18.72 1.72 -8.05
N ASN A 43 -18.00 2.83 -7.86
CA ASN A 43 -18.48 4.17 -8.20
C ASN A 43 -17.87 4.72 -9.49
N GLN A 44 -17.09 3.91 -10.22
CA GLN A 44 -16.40 4.30 -11.47
C GLN A 44 -15.61 5.60 -11.32
N VAL A 45 -15.00 5.80 -10.15
CA VAL A 45 -14.19 6.99 -9.86
C VAL A 45 -12.87 6.83 -10.60
N ASN A 46 -12.41 7.89 -11.28
CA ASN A 46 -11.04 7.94 -11.80
C ASN A 46 -10.17 8.72 -10.82
N ASP A 47 -9.30 8.02 -10.10
CA ASP A 47 -8.41 8.60 -9.10
C ASP A 47 -7.05 9.05 -9.66
N ASN A 48 -6.81 8.84 -10.97
CA ASN A 48 -5.66 9.29 -11.76
C ASN A 48 -4.33 9.10 -11.02
N LEU A 49 -4.08 7.89 -10.52
CA LEU A 49 -2.87 7.55 -9.78
C LEU A 49 -1.69 7.43 -10.76
N ILE A 50 -0.61 8.15 -10.48
CA ILE A 50 0.62 8.06 -11.25
C ILE A 50 1.77 7.80 -10.29
N PRO A 51 2.40 6.61 -10.33
CA PRO A 51 2.05 5.45 -11.16
C PRO A 51 0.68 4.82 -10.81
N GLU A 52 0.14 3.95 -11.66
CA GLU A 52 -1.12 3.24 -11.43
C GLU A 52 -1.00 2.26 -10.24
N TRP A 53 -1.98 2.24 -9.32
CA TRP A 53 -1.88 1.41 -8.11
C TRP A 53 -1.78 -0.09 -8.39
N SER A 54 -2.40 -0.56 -9.47
CA SER A 54 -2.34 -1.97 -9.89
C SER A 54 -0.91 -2.46 -10.13
N SER A 55 0.02 -1.56 -10.51
CA SER A 55 1.43 -1.88 -10.74
C SER A 55 2.24 -2.02 -9.44
N PHE A 56 1.69 -1.62 -8.29
CA PHE A 56 2.42 -1.67 -7.01
C PHE A 56 2.76 -3.10 -6.59
N HIS A 57 1.86 -4.06 -6.85
CA HIS A 57 2.08 -5.46 -6.49
C HIS A 57 3.31 -6.05 -7.18
N ASP A 58 3.40 -5.88 -8.50
CA ASP A 58 4.53 -6.37 -9.29
C ASP A 58 5.82 -5.63 -8.93
N PHE A 59 5.73 -4.32 -8.68
CA PHE A 59 6.86 -3.53 -8.19
C PHE A 59 7.43 -4.11 -6.89
N VAL A 60 6.59 -4.42 -5.91
CA VAL A 60 7.03 -5.02 -4.63
C VAL A 60 7.68 -6.39 -4.88
N SER A 61 7.09 -7.23 -5.74
CA SER A 61 7.66 -8.55 -6.09
C SER A 61 9.09 -8.42 -6.60
N VAL A 62 9.32 -7.47 -7.52
CA VAL A 62 10.66 -7.21 -8.08
C VAL A 62 11.61 -6.67 -7.02
N GLN A 63 11.18 -5.69 -6.21
CA GLN A 63 12.05 -5.09 -5.18
C GLN A 63 12.48 -6.08 -4.10
N LEU A 64 11.62 -7.06 -3.78
CA LEU A 64 11.89 -8.07 -2.75
C LEU A 64 12.44 -9.39 -3.33
N ASN A 65 12.76 -9.44 -4.62
CA ASN A 65 13.28 -10.62 -5.33
C ASN A 65 12.37 -11.87 -5.26
N TYR A 66 11.06 -11.68 -5.21
CA TYR A 66 10.10 -12.78 -5.31
C TYR A 66 9.90 -13.15 -6.78
N SER A 67 10.11 -14.44 -7.10
CA SER A 67 10.00 -14.99 -8.47
C SER A 67 8.57 -15.28 -8.90
N GLU A 68 7.64 -15.47 -7.95
CA GLU A 68 6.23 -15.74 -8.21
C GLU A 68 5.36 -14.84 -7.32
N SER A 69 4.52 -14.01 -7.96
CA SER A 69 3.75 -12.95 -7.29
C SER A 69 2.43 -13.44 -6.68
N THR A 70 2.32 -14.74 -6.38
CA THR A 70 1.07 -15.40 -5.95
C THR A 70 0.64 -15.05 -4.52
N TRP A 71 1.54 -14.55 -3.68
CA TRP A 71 1.29 -14.37 -2.24
C TRP A 71 0.66 -13.01 -1.89
N GLY A 72 0.55 -12.08 -2.84
CA GLY A 72 0.11 -10.71 -2.58
C GLY A 72 1.20 -9.86 -1.91
N TYR A 73 1.35 -8.59 -2.30
CA TYR A 73 2.41 -7.72 -1.76
C TYR A 73 2.44 -7.64 -0.23
N ARG A 74 1.28 -7.71 0.44
CA ARG A 74 1.20 -7.71 1.91
C ARG A 74 2.00 -8.86 2.50
N THR A 75 1.81 -10.07 1.97
CA THR A 75 2.44 -11.27 2.51
C THR A 75 3.94 -11.25 2.25
N MET A 76 4.35 -10.83 1.05
CA MET A 76 5.78 -10.66 0.72
C MET A 76 6.47 -9.69 1.70
N ILE A 77 5.84 -8.55 2.00
CA ILE A 77 6.40 -7.59 2.97
C ILE A 77 6.42 -8.17 4.39
N LEU A 78 5.34 -8.85 4.84
CA LEU A 78 5.29 -9.48 6.15
C LEU A 78 6.39 -10.53 6.33
N GLU A 79 6.59 -11.41 5.35
CA GLU A 79 7.63 -12.44 5.39
C GLU A 79 9.03 -11.84 5.53
N THR A 80 9.37 -10.83 4.72
CA THR A 80 10.67 -10.13 4.83
C THR A 80 10.88 -9.44 6.19
N CYS A 81 9.78 -9.14 6.88
CA CYS A 81 9.79 -8.51 8.20
C CYS A 81 9.61 -9.49 9.36
N ASN A 82 9.76 -10.81 9.13
CA ASN A 82 9.50 -11.86 10.14
C ASN A 82 8.11 -11.77 10.79
N PHE A 83 7.10 -11.39 9.99
CA PHE A 83 5.70 -11.20 10.40
C PHE A 83 5.50 -10.13 11.49
N ASP A 84 6.48 -9.23 11.67
CA ASP A 84 6.35 -8.06 12.53
C ASP A 84 5.58 -6.95 11.78
N GLU A 85 4.34 -6.72 12.21
CA GLU A 85 3.41 -5.79 11.56
C GLU A 85 3.90 -4.33 11.56
N GLU A 86 4.57 -3.86 12.62
CA GLU A 86 5.09 -2.50 12.69
C GLU A 86 6.28 -2.34 11.74
N LYS A 87 7.20 -3.30 11.72
CA LYS A 87 8.30 -3.30 10.74
C LYS A 87 7.77 -3.37 9.30
N ALA A 88 6.79 -4.22 9.06
CA ALA A 88 6.17 -4.38 7.74
C ALA A 88 5.44 -3.11 7.29
N PHE A 89 4.80 -2.39 8.22
CA PHE A 89 4.18 -1.09 7.93
C PHE A 89 5.22 -0.05 7.51
N ILE A 90 6.36 0.01 8.20
CA ILE A 90 7.48 0.91 7.84
C ILE A 90 8.03 0.52 6.46
N GLU A 91 8.22 -0.77 6.21
CA GLU A 91 8.77 -1.28 4.95
C GLU A 91 7.83 -1.04 3.76
N PHE A 92 6.51 -1.19 3.94
CA PHE A 92 5.52 -0.80 2.95
C PHE A 92 5.71 0.65 2.51
N TYR A 93 5.90 1.57 3.46
CA TYR A 93 6.05 2.97 3.13
C TYR A 93 7.38 3.29 2.47
N ARG A 94 8.45 2.56 2.80
CA ARG A 94 9.73 2.64 2.06
C ARG A 94 9.54 2.23 0.60
N LEU A 95 8.87 1.09 0.35
CA LEU A 95 8.56 0.60 -0.99
C LEU A 95 7.63 1.54 -1.75
N PHE A 96 6.61 2.09 -1.07
CA PHE A 96 5.69 3.07 -1.64
C PHE A 96 6.41 4.36 -2.07
N ASP A 97 7.36 4.86 -1.28
CA ASP A 97 8.16 6.04 -1.65
C ASP A 97 9.06 5.78 -2.85
N LEU A 98 9.56 4.56 -3.02
CA LEU A 98 10.32 4.17 -4.22
C LEU A 98 9.41 4.03 -5.43
N PHE A 99 8.25 3.40 -5.26
CA PHE A 99 7.25 3.25 -6.32
C PHE A 99 6.78 4.60 -6.86
N ARG A 100 6.56 5.59 -6.01
CA ARG A 100 6.17 6.94 -6.45
C ARG A 100 7.23 7.68 -7.28
N LYS A 101 8.46 7.15 -7.37
CA LYS A 101 9.58 7.74 -8.12
C LYS A 101 9.87 7.02 -9.44
N THR A 102 9.20 5.90 -9.73
CA THR A 102 9.27 5.24 -11.04
C THR A 102 8.42 5.96 -12.05
#